data_AF-A0A917RM49-F1
#
_entry.id   AF-A0A917RM49-F1
#
_cell.length_a   1.000
_cell.length_b   1.000
_cell.length_c   1.000
_cell.angle_alpha   90.00
_cell.angle_beta   90.00
_cell.angle_gamma   90.00
#
_symmetry.space_group_name_H-M   'P 1'
#
loop_
_entity.id
_entity.type
_entity.pdbx_description
1 polymer ?
#
loop_
_entity_poly.entity_id
_entity_poly.type
_entity_poly.pdbx_seq_one_letter_code
_entity_poly.pdbx_strand_id
1 'polypeptide(L)'
;MTKPRRTYKKLGPAPLAEKRDQYLRLVAQGLSNSAACREVGIARKTGNRWRYGRKVVDRSGREHVYPPITEERDTCANSPRYLSEDEGIVIADLLRAKRSCVPSPASSAGTRQ
;
A
#
# COMPACT_ATOMS: atom_id res chain seq x y z
N MET A 1 32.63 14.22 -7.34
CA MET A 1 32.49 12.81 -6.92
C MET A 1 31.01 12.43 -6.88
N THR A 2 30.50 11.78 -7.93
CA THR A 2 29.10 11.34 -7.98
C THR A 2 28.96 10.07 -7.13
N LYS A 3 28.29 10.18 -5.97
CA LYS A 3 28.02 9.03 -5.11
C LYS A 3 27.14 8.02 -5.87
N PRO A 4 27.45 6.72 -5.87
CA PRO A 4 26.62 5.74 -6.54
C PRO A 4 25.21 5.75 -5.93
N ARG A 5 24.18 5.70 -6.78
CA ARG A 5 22.80 5.54 -6.32
C ARG A 5 22.71 4.23 -5.54
N ARG A 6 22.28 4.32 -4.27
CA ARG A 6 22.00 3.18 -3.39
C ARG A 6 21.26 2.11 -4.19
N THR A 7 21.86 0.92 -4.32
CA THR A 7 21.22 -0.24 -4.93
C THR A 7 19.97 -0.57 -4.13
N TYR A 8 18.82 -0.48 -4.79
CA TYR A 8 17.53 -0.68 -4.16
C TYR A 8 17.38 -2.14 -3.75
N LYS A 9 17.23 -2.37 -2.43
CA LYS A 9 16.91 -3.67 -1.85
C LYS A 9 15.61 -4.16 -2.50
N LYS A 10 15.61 -5.36 -3.12
CA LYS A 10 14.42 -5.91 -3.78
C LYS A 10 13.21 -5.77 -2.87
N LEU A 11 12.08 -5.26 -3.41
CA LEU A 11 10.82 -5.20 -2.69
C LEU A 11 10.49 -6.58 -2.14
N GLY A 12 9.93 -6.60 -0.93
CA GLY A 12 9.34 -7.82 -0.40
C GLY A 12 8.24 -8.37 -1.31
N PRO A 13 7.68 -9.54 -0.97
CA PRO A 13 6.56 -10.11 -1.70
C PRO A 13 5.42 -9.10 -1.87
N ALA A 14 4.77 -9.14 -3.02
CA ALA A 14 3.64 -8.26 -3.32
C ALA A 14 2.56 -8.40 -2.23
N PRO A 15 1.92 -7.28 -1.83
CA PRO A 15 0.86 -7.32 -0.84
C PRO A 15 -0.33 -8.13 -1.35
N LEU A 16 -0.95 -8.90 -0.45
CA LEU A 16 -2.15 -9.72 -0.71
C LEU A 16 -3.44 -8.86 -0.70
N ALA A 17 -3.42 -7.68 -1.30
CA ALA A 17 -4.50 -6.70 -1.22
C ALA A 17 -5.83 -7.27 -1.75
N GLU A 18 -5.82 -7.79 -2.98
CA GLU A 18 -7.00 -8.37 -3.61
C GLU A 18 -7.63 -9.51 -2.78
N LYS A 19 -6.79 -10.38 -2.20
CA LYS A 19 -7.27 -11.46 -1.33
C LYS A 19 -7.88 -10.94 -0.04
N ARG A 20 -7.36 -9.83 0.51
CA ARG A 20 -7.96 -9.19 1.69
C ARG A 20 -9.35 -8.66 1.36
N ASP A 21 -9.52 -8.00 0.22
CA ASP A 21 -10.80 -7.45 -0.20
C ASP A 21 -11.85 -8.55 -0.40
N GLN A 22 -11.47 -9.64 -1.07
CA GLN A 22 -12.34 -10.82 -1.23
C GLN A 22 -12.71 -11.43 0.13
N TYR A 23 -11.75 -11.59 1.04
CA TYR A 23 -12.01 -12.11 2.39
C TYR A 23 -12.99 -11.22 3.17
N LEU A 24 -12.79 -9.90 3.14
CA LEU A 24 -13.65 -8.94 3.81
C LEU A 24 -15.09 -9.02 3.28
N ARG A 25 -15.27 -9.13 1.96
CA ARG A 25 -16.60 -9.31 1.34
C ARG A 25 -17.29 -10.57 1.84
N LEU A 26 -16.59 -11.70 1.90
CA LEU A 26 -17.16 -12.97 2.37
C LEU A 26 -17.51 -12.93 3.85
N VAL A 27 -16.66 -12.32 4.68
CA VAL A 27 -16.92 -12.16 6.12
C VAL A 27 -18.10 -11.22 6.36
N ALA A 28 -18.24 -10.15 5.57
CA ALA A 28 -19.40 -9.25 5.62
C ALA A 28 -20.71 -9.95 5.22
N GLN A 29 -20.65 -10.95 4.34
CA GLN A 29 -21.78 -11.83 4.00
C GLN A 29 -22.10 -12.87 5.09
N GLY A 30 -21.35 -12.89 6.19
CA GLY A 30 -21.57 -13.82 7.31
C GLY A 30 -20.85 -15.17 7.17
N LEU A 31 -19.98 -15.36 6.16
CA LEU A 31 -19.22 -16.61 6.07
C LEU A 31 -18.29 -16.77 7.27
N SER A 32 -18.19 -18.01 7.75
CA SER A 32 -17.19 -18.35 8.76
C SER A 32 -15.78 -18.06 8.23
N ASN A 33 -14.87 -17.66 9.13
CA ASN A 33 -13.46 -17.45 8.82
C ASN A 33 -12.86 -18.65 8.06
N SER A 34 -13.28 -19.85 8.47
CA SER A 34 -12.90 -21.09 7.84
C SER A 34 -13.30 -21.16 6.37
N ALA A 35 -14.59 -20.96 6.08
CA ALA A 35 -15.10 -20.97 4.71
C ALA A 35 -14.44 -19.88 3.85
N ALA A 36 -14.35 -18.65 4.37
CA ALA A 36 -13.71 -17.54 3.69
C ALA A 36 -12.23 -17.82 3.34
N CYS A 37 -11.47 -18.45 4.23
CA CYS A 37 -10.08 -18.83 3.94
C CYS A 37 -9.96 -19.85 2.78
N ARG A 38 -10.91 -20.79 2.69
CA ARG A 38 -10.92 -21.80 1.63
C ARG A 38 -11.24 -21.15 0.29
N GLU A 39 -12.25 -20.28 0.28
CA GLU A 39 -12.69 -19.56 -0.91
C GLU A 39 -11.59 -18.65 -1.48
N VAL A 40 -10.90 -17.92 -0.61
CA VAL A 40 -9.82 -16.98 -1.00
C VAL A 40 -8.48 -17.69 -1.27
N GLY A 41 -8.37 -18.97 -0.91
CA GLY A 41 -7.12 -19.73 -1.06
C GLY A 41 -5.99 -19.21 -0.17
N ILE A 42 -6.28 -18.96 1.12
CA ILE A 42 -5.30 -18.56 2.14
C ILE A 42 -5.20 -19.59 3.27
N ALA A 43 -4.02 -19.66 3.89
CA ALA A 43 -3.83 -20.50 5.07
C ALA A 43 -4.72 -20.02 6.24
N ARG A 44 -5.27 -20.97 7.00
CA ARG A 44 -6.07 -20.72 8.21
C ARG A 44 -5.41 -19.75 9.20
N LYS A 45 -4.09 -19.88 9.38
CA LYS A 45 -3.29 -19.01 10.25
C LYS A 45 -3.28 -17.55 9.78
N THR A 46 -3.30 -17.33 8.47
CA THR A 46 -3.39 -16.00 7.87
C THR A 46 -4.77 -15.40 8.13
N GLY A 47 -5.85 -16.17 7.91
CA GLY A 47 -7.21 -15.73 8.20
C GLY A 47 -7.45 -15.39 9.68
N ASN A 48 -6.94 -16.21 10.60
CA ASN A 48 -7.01 -15.88 12.04
C ASN A 48 -6.32 -14.55 12.36
N ARG A 49 -5.14 -14.29 11.77
CA ARG A 49 -4.44 -13.01 11.95
C ARG A 49 -5.20 -11.84 11.32
N TRP A 50 -5.91 -12.08 10.23
CA TRP A 50 -6.74 -11.05 9.58
C TRP A 50 -7.96 -10.72 10.44
N ARG A 51 -8.60 -11.72 11.05
CA ARG A 51 -9.80 -11.52 11.85
C ARG A 51 -9.54 -11.00 13.27
N TYR A 52 -8.46 -11.44 13.91
CA TYR A 52 -8.19 -11.13 15.32
C TYR A 52 -6.93 -10.28 15.52
N GLY A 53 -6.24 -9.93 14.43
CA GLY A 53 -4.95 -9.25 14.52
C GLY A 53 -3.86 -10.17 15.05
N ARG A 54 -2.75 -9.55 15.47
CA ARG A 54 -1.61 -10.23 16.08
C ARG A 54 -0.82 -9.26 16.95
N LYS A 55 -0.38 -9.73 18.11
CA LYS A 55 0.64 -9.04 18.93
C LYS A 55 1.97 -9.78 18.80
N VAL A 56 3.06 -9.04 18.65
CA VAL A 56 4.42 -9.59 18.55
C VAL A 56 5.34 -8.76 19.43
N VAL A 57 6.01 -9.42 20.38
CA VAL A 57 7.06 -8.79 21.17
C VAL A 57 8.40 -9.11 20.51
N ASP A 58 9.18 -8.09 20.19
CA ASP A 58 10.53 -8.24 19.65
C ASP A 58 11.53 -8.66 20.75
N ARG A 59 12.71 -9.14 20.37
CA ARG A 59 13.79 -9.52 21.30
C ARG A 59 14.23 -8.38 22.22
N SER A 60 14.04 -7.13 21.80
CA SER A 60 14.28 -5.94 22.60
C SER A 60 13.12 -5.55 23.53
N GLY A 61 12.08 -6.39 23.66
CA GLY A 61 10.91 -6.14 24.51
C GLY A 61 9.88 -5.17 23.93
N ARG A 62 10.06 -4.71 22.68
CA ARG A 62 9.11 -3.79 22.03
C ARG A 62 7.88 -4.55 21.53
N GLU A 63 6.69 -4.10 21.91
CA GLU A 63 5.43 -4.67 21.44
C GLU A 63 5.01 -4.05 20.10
N HIS A 64 4.70 -4.91 19.14
CA HIS A 64 4.12 -4.57 17.85
C HIS A 64 2.71 -5.15 17.77
N VAL A 65 1.72 -4.27 17.79
CA VAL A 65 0.31 -4.62 17.63
C VAL A 65 -0.09 -4.45 16.16
N TYR A 66 -0.56 -5.54 15.57
CA TYR A 66 -1.13 -5.57 14.24
C TYR A 66 -2.64 -5.77 14.39
N PRO A 67 -3.45 -4.71 14.21
CA PRO A 67 -4.90 -4.84 14.35
C PRO A 67 -5.49 -5.77 13.29
N PRO A 68 -6.67 -6.37 13.55
CA PRO A 68 -7.51 -6.99 12.54
C PRO A 68 -7.65 -6.13 11.28
N ILE A 69 -7.81 -6.78 10.12
CA ILE A 69 -8.10 -6.06 8.88
C ILE A 69 -9.55 -5.60 8.77
N THR A 70 -10.42 -6.11 9.65
CA THR A 70 -11.82 -5.69 9.77
C THR A 70 -11.98 -4.39 10.54
N GLU A 71 -10.96 -3.99 11.30
CA GLU A 71 -10.93 -2.68 11.95
C GLU A 71 -10.55 -1.65 10.88
N GLU A 72 -11.42 -0.66 10.68
CA GLU A 72 -11.06 0.53 9.90
C GLU A 72 -9.90 1.21 10.64
N ARG A 73 -8.75 1.32 9.96
CA ARG A 73 -7.64 2.07 10.52
C ARG A 73 -8.02 3.54 10.53
N ASP A 74 -7.99 4.16 11.70
CA ASP A 74 -7.92 5.60 11.81
C ASP A 74 -6.71 6.08 11.00
N THR A 75 -6.97 6.71 9.85
CA THR A 75 -5.96 7.41 9.03
C THR A 75 -5.46 8.66 9.75
N CYS A 76 -6.11 9.03 10.86
CA CYS A 76 -5.80 10.16 11.71
C CYS A 76 -4.54 9.91 12.55
N ALA A 77 -3.39 10.27 12.00
CA ALA A 77 -2.38 11.14 12.63
C ALA A 77 -1.00 10.84 12.04
N ASN A 78 -0.77 11.29 10.81
CA ASN A 78 0.60 11.57 10.41
C ASN A 78 1.16 12.61 11.39
N SER A 79 2.32 12.33 11.99
CA SER A 79 2.99 13.29 12.87
C SER A 79 3.14 14.62 12.14
N PRO A 80 2.99 15.78 12.81
CA PRO A 80 3.15 17.10 12.18
C PRO A 80 4.56 17.35 11.62
N ARG A 81 5.52 16.44 11.85
CA ARG A 81 6.85 16.46 11.24
C ARG A 81 6.87 15.97 9.79
N TYR A 82 5.82 15.25 9.36
CA TYR A 82 5.71 14.67 8.03
C TYR A 82 4.49 15.22 7.31
N LEU A 83 4.50 15.11 5.98
CA LEU A 83 3.40 15.54 5.13
C LEU A 83 2.13 14.76 5.48
N SER A 84 0.99 15.46 5.44
CA SER A 84 -0.32 14.81 5.45
C SER A 84 -0.55 14.04 4.14
N GLU A 85 -1.55 13.16 4.14
CA GLU A 85 -1.95 12.46 2.91
C GLU A 85 -2.39 13.46 1.82
N ASP A 86 -3.18 14.47 2.20
CA ASP A 86 -3.65 15.53 1.30
C ASP A 86 -2.49 16.33 0.70
N GLU A 87 -1.50 16.72 1.51
CA GLU A 87 -0.31 17.42 1.03
C GLU A 87 0.47 16.55 0.03
N GLY A 88 0.56 15.24 0.30
CA GLY A 88 1.16 14.27 -0.61
C GLY A 88 0.45 14.19 -1.97
N ILE A 89 -0.88 14.19 -1.97
CA ILE A 89 -1.71 14.17 -3.18
C ILE A 89 -1.50 15.45 -3.99
N VAL A 90 -1.56 16.62 -3.34
CA VAL A 90 -1.34 17.93 -3.99
C VAL A 90 0.03 17.98 -4.66
N ILE A 91 1.09 17.52 -3.98
CA ILE A 91 2.44 17.49 -4.56
C ILE A 91 2.49 16.55 -5.77
N ALA A 92 1.86 15.37 -5.70
CA ALA A 92 1.82 14.42 -6.81
C ALA A 92 1.12 15.01 -8.05
N ASP A 93 -0.02 15.68 -7.85
CA ASP A 93 -0.77 16.34 -8.92
C ASP A 93 0.01 17.48 -9.54
N LEU A 94 0.66 18.32 -8.73
CA LEU A 94 1.54 19.39 -9.21
C LEU A 94 2.72 18.84 -10.02
N LEU A 95 3.32 17.73 -9.59
CA LEU A 95 4.39 17.08 -10.35
C LEU A 95 3.90 16.51 -11.68
N ARG A 96 2.68 15.97 -11.72
CA ARG A 96 2.05 15.48 -12.95
C ARG A 96 1.75 16.62 -13.91
N ALA A 97 1.16 17.71 -13.41
CA ALA A 97 0.88 18.92 -14.17
C ALA A 97 2.17 19.55 -14.74
N LYS A 98 3.24 19.61 -13.93
CA LYS A 98 4.55 20.09 -14.34
C LYS A 98 5.19 19.25 -15.44
N ARG A 99 4.96 17.93 -15.43
CA ARG A 99 5.41 17.03 -16.52
C ARG A 99 4.56 17.19 -17.78
N SER A 100 3.26 17.46 -17.64
CA SER A 100 2.37 17.67 -18.79
C SER A 100 2.59 19.02 -19.51
N CYS A 101 3.18 20.02 -18.85
CA CYS A 101 3.48 21.31 -19.46
C CYS A 101 4.91 21.43 -20.03
N VAL A 102 5.65 20.32 -20.14
CA VAL A 102 6.84 20.28 -20.99
C VAL A 102 6.36 20.02 -22.43
N PRO A 103 6.41 21.02 -23.35
CA PRO A 103 6.06 20.76 -24.74
C PRO A 103 6.99 19.68 -25.29
N SER A 104 6.40 18.64 -25.88
CA SER A 104 7.14 17.59 -26.60
C SER A 104 7.99 18.26 -27.70
N PRO A 105 9.33 18.12 -27.71
CA PRO A 105 10.18 18.71 -28.74
C PRO A 105 10.13 17.93 -30.07
N ALA A 106 8.95 17.46 -30.50
CA ALA A 106 8.80 16.65 -31.70
C ALA A 106 7.60 17.11 -32.56
N SER A 107 7.71 18.31 -33.12
CA SER A 107 6.99 18.69 -34.35
C SER A 107 7.69 19.89 -35.01
N SER A 108 8.89 19.64 -35.53
CA SER A 108 9.47 20.49 -36.58
C SER A 108 10.33 19.62 -37.50
N ALA A 109 9.67 18.80 -38.31
CA ALA A 109 10.31 18.14 -39.44
C ALA A 109 9.33 18.08 -40.62
N GLY A 110 9.73 18.71 -41.72
CA GLY A 110 9.07 18.71 -43.02
C GLY A 110 8.28 19.98 -43.29
N THR A 111 8.38 20.67 -44.42
CA THR A 111 9.06 20.45 -45.69
C THR A 111 8.95 21.78 -46.43
N ARG A 112 10.02 22.32 -47.02
CA ARG A 112 9.91 23.32 -48.09
C ARG A 112 10.93 23.06 -49.18
N GLN A 113 10.34 22.77 -50.34
CA GLN A 113 10.76 22.74 -51.76
C GLN A 113 12.23 23.08 -52.05
#